data_AF-A0A8T1DLF9-F1
#
_entry.id   AF-A0A8T1DLF9-F1
#
_cell.length_a   1.000
_cell.length_b   1.000
_cell.length_c   1.000
_cell.angle_alpha   90.00
_cell.angle_beta   90.00
_cell.angle_gamma   90.00
#
_symmetry.space_group_name_H-M   'P 1'
#
loop_
_entity.id
_entity.type
_entity.pdbx_description
1 polymer ?
#
loop_
_entity_poly.entity_id
_entity_poly.type
_entity_poly.pdbx_seq_one_letter_code
_entity_poly.pdbx_strand_id
1 'polypeptide(L)' 'MASPVLTKHHKANRLKWAREKVTWDAAKWSQVVFSGEKKFNLDGPDGLQFYWHDLRFETQIYSRRQSGGGSVMVW' A
#
# COMPACT_ATOMS: atom_id res chain seq x y z
N MET A 1 13.07 4.15 -2.51
CA MET A 1 11.82 3.94 -1.75
C MET A 1 12.20 3.74 -0.29
N ALA A 2 11.70 4.56 0.63
CA ALA A 2 11.98 4.38 2.05
C ALA A 2 10.97 3.37 2.61
N SER A 3 11.44 2.20 3.04
CA SER A 3 10.62 1.25 3.80
C SER A 3 10.81 1.54 5.29
N PRO A 4 9.73 1.60 6.09
CA PRO A 4 9.87 1.82 7.52
C PRO A 4 10.68 0.69 8.16
N VAL A 5 11.67 1.06 8.97
CA VAL A 5 12.56 0.09 9.60
C VAL A 5 11.79 -0.73 10.63
N LEU A 6 11.80 -2.05 10.46
CA LEU A 6 11.30 -2.97 11.47
C LEU A 6 12.34 -3.10 12.60
N THR A 7 12.14 -2.34 13.67
CA THR A 7 12.92 -2.46 14.90
C THR A 7 12.80 -3.88 15.49
N LYS A 8 13.73 -4.25 16.38
CA LYS A 8 13.66 -5.53 17.11
C LYS A 8 12.31 -5.70 17.82
N HIS A 9 11.80 -4.62 18.40
CA HIS A 9 10.49 -4.59 19.07
C HIS A 9 9.34 -4.86 18.10
N HIS A 10 9.32 -4.22 16.91
CA HIS A 10 8.29 -4.47 15.90
C HIS A 10 8.26 -5.94 15.47
N LYS A 11 9.42 -6.56 15.25
CA LYS A 11 9.53 -7.96 14.86
C LYS A 11 8.99 -8.90 15.94
N ALA A 12 9.35 -8.65 17.21
CA ALA A 12 8.88 -9.44 18.34
C ALA A 12 7.35 -9.40 18.48
N ASN A 13 6.75 -8.20 18.42
CA ASN A 13 5.30 -8.04 18.55
C ASN A 13 4.55 -8.69 17.39
N ARG A 14 5.01 -8.50 16.15
CA ARG A 14 4.40 -9.13 14.97
C ARG A 14 4.46 -10.65 15.03
N LEU A 15 5.58 -11.21 15.48
CA LEU A 15 5.74 -12.66 15.64
C LEU A 15 4.84 -13.20 16.74
N LYS A 16 4.75 -12.51 17.89
CA LYS A 16 3.84 -12.88 18.99
C LYS A 16 2.39 -12.90 18.50
N TRP A 17 1.95 -11.82 17.85
CA TRP A 17 0.59 -11.73 17.30
C TRP A 17 0.31 -12.84 16.28
N ALA A 18 1.24 -13.09 15.35
CA ALA A 18 1.06 -14.15 14.35
C ALA A 18 0.92 -15.54 15.00
N ARG A 19 1.74 -15.85 16.01
CA ARG A 19 1.63 -17.12 16.77
C ARG A 19 0.31 -17.26 17.51
N GLU A 20 -0.23 -16.17 18.05
CA GLU A 20 -1.53 -16.18 18.74
C GLU A 20 -2.72 -16.36 17.79
N LYS A 21 -2.61 -15.87 16.54
CA LYS A 21 -3.71 -15.86 15.58
C LYS A 21 -3.64 -16.95 14.51
N VAL A 22 -2.51 -17.65 14.35
CA VAL A 22 -2.34 -18.72 13.34
C VAL A 22 -3.29 -19.90 13.56
N THR A 23 -3.73 -20.13 14.81
CA THR A 23 -4.66 -21.22 15.17
C THR A 23 -6.13 -20.79 15.10
N TRP A 24 -6.42 -19.57 14.66
CA TRP A 24 -7.80 -19.11 14.49
C TRP A 24 -8.43 -19.75 13.27
N ASP A 25 -9.66 -20.20 13.45
CA ASP A 25 -10.52 -20.78 12.42
C ASP A 25 -11.39 -19.70 11.75
N ALA A 26 -12.09 -20.10 10.70
CA ALA A 26 -12.96 -19.19 9.94
C ALA A 26 -14.04 -18.53 10.81
N ALA A 27 -14.56 -19.23 11.83
CA ALA A 27 -15.58 -18.71 12.73
C ALA A 27 -15.07 -17.57 13.61
N LYS A 28 -13.82 -17.64 14.10
CA LYS A 28 -13.20 -16.52 14.82
C LYS A 28 -12.91 -15.35 13.89
N TRP A 29 -12.41 -15.63 12.68
CA TRP A 29 -12.13 -14.56 11.71
C TRP A 29 -13.40 -13.85 11.22
N SER A 30 -14.54 -14.55 11.10
CA SER A 30 -15.80 -13.94 10.67
C SER A 30 -16.39 -12.94 11.67
N GLN A 31 -15.89 -12.94 12.92
CA GLN A 31 -16.29 -11.98 13.95
C GLN A 31 -15.42 -10.72 13.95
N VAL A 32 -14.36 -10.68 13.13
CA VAL A 32 -13.45 -9.54 13.06
C VAL A 32 -13.94 -8.53 12.04
N VAL A 33 -14.16 -7.29 12.49
CA VAL A 33 -14.37 -6.13 11.61
C VAL A 33 -13.04 -5.39 11.47
N PHE A 34 -12.49 -5.37 10.26
CA PHE A 34 -11.30 -4.59 9.95
C PHE A 34 -11.71 -3.17 9.53
N SER A 35 -10.95 -2.18 9.99
CA SER A 35 -11.10 -0.77 9.61
C SER A 35 -9.72 -0.18 9.31
N GLY A 36 -9.65 0.83 8.46
CA GLY A 36 -8.39 1.51 8.20
C GLY A 36 -8.53 2.57 7.13
N GLU A 37 -7.78 3.65 7.29
CA GLU A 37 -7.89 4.79 6.40
C GLU A 37 -7.11 4.56 5.10
N LYS A 38 -7.71 4.97 3.98
CA LYS A 38 -7.05 5.06 2.67
C LYS A 38 -7.25 6.43 2.06
N LYS A 39 -6.15 7.03 1.63
CA LYS A 39 -6.15 8.20 0.76
C LYS A 39 -6.09 7.76 -0.70
N PHE A 40 -6.99 8.23 -1.54
CA PHE A 40 -7.01 8.07 -2.99
C PHE A 40 -6.63 9.40 -3.65
N ASN A 41 -5.60 9.38 -4.49
CA ASN A 41 -5.17 10.57 -5.23
C ASN A 41 -5.89 10.63 -6.59
N LEU A 42 -6.42 11.79 -6.98
CA LEU A 42 -7.27 11.95 -8.17
C LEU A 42 -6.46 12.07 -9.48
N ASP A 43 -5.15 12.31 -9.38
CA ASP A 43 -4.30 12.75 -10.51
C ASP A 43 -3.43 11.63 -11.09
N GLY A 44 -3.61 10.42 -10.55
CA GLY A 44 -2.86 9.22 -10.89
C GLY A 44 -1.42 9.18 -10.32
N PRO A 45 -0.78 7.99 -10.30
CA PRO A 45 -1.35 6.70 -10.02
C PRO A 45 -1.01 6.30 -8.57
N ASP A 46 -2.06 5.99 -7.81
CA ASP A 46 -2.03 4.82 -6.91
C ASP A 46 -2.13 3.51 -7.75
N GLY A 47 -1.45 3.48 -8.91
CA GLY A 47 -1.40 2.38 -9.90
C GLY A 47 -2.51 2.37 -10.97
N LEU A 48 -2.30 3.03 -12.13
CA LEU A 48 -2.92 2.68 -13.43
C LEU A 48 -2.21 3.38 -14.63
N GLN A 49 -0.93 3.73 -14.50
CA GLN A 49 -0.14 4.21 -15.64
C GLN A 49 0.75 3.05 -16.11
N PHE A 50 0.36 2.40 -17.20
CA PHE A 50 1.19 1.35 -17.83
C PHE A 50 2.28 2.02 -18.65
N TYR A 51 3.55 1.75 -18.31
CA TYR A 51 4.69 2.09 -19.16
C TYR A 51 5.11 0.86 -19.95
N TRP A 52 5.05 0.95 -21.27
CA TRP A 52 5.62 -0.04 -22.18
C TRP A 52 6.97 0.48 -22.67
N HIS A 53 8.05 -0.22 -22.32
CA HIS A 53 9.38 0.13 -22.79
C HIS A 53 9.65 -0.55 -24.13
N ASP A 54 9.38 0.15 -25.24
CA ASP A 54 9.77 -0.29 -26.58
C ASP A 54 11.03 0.46 -27.02
N LEU A 55 12.12 -0.27 -27.26
CA LEU A 55 13.43 0.28 -27.63
C LEU A 55 13.47 0.86 -29.05
N ARG A 56 12.40 0.67 -29.84
CA ARG A 56 12.27 1.21 -31.21
C ARG A 56 11.77 2.64 -31.24
N PHE A 57 11.31 3.18 -30.11
CA PHE A 57 10.79 4.53 -30.00
C PHE A 57 11.57 5.34 -28.97
N GLU A 58 11.57 6.66 -29.12
CA GLU A 58 12.23 7.56 -28.18
C GLU A 58 11.59 7.47 -26.78
N THR A 59 12.43 7.60 -25.75
CA THR A 59 12.02 7.57 -24.36
C THR A 59 10.99 8.68 -24.08
N GLN A 60 9.76 8.28 -23.77
CA GLN A 60 8.72 9.22 -23.38
C GLN A 60 9.00 9.74 -21.96
N ILE A 61 9.38 11.01 -21.84
CA ILE A 61 9.59 11.67 -20.55
C ILE A 61 8.28 12.33 -20.13
N TYR A 62 7.60 11.73 -19.15
CA TYR A 62 6.40 12.31 -18.57
C TYR A 62 6.76 13.34 -17.49
N SER A 63 5.99 14.43 -17.45
CA SER A 63 6.15 15.50 -16.46
C SER A 63 6.04 14.97 -15.02
N ARG A 64 7.08 15.19 -14.21
CA ARG A 64 6.98 15.18 -12.74
C ARG A 64 6.39 16.52 -12.31
N ARG A 65 5.07 16.59 -12.09
CA ARG A 65 4.44 17.81 -11.60
C ARG A 65 4.72 18.03 -10.11
N GLN A 66 4.87 19.29 -9.72
CA GLN A 66 5.17 19.74 -8.36
C GLN A 66 3.92 20.00 -7.49
N SER A 67 2.71 20.05 -8.09
CA SER A 67 1.45 20.32 -7.38
C SER A 67 0.35 19.35 -7.82
N GLY A 68 -0.41 18.81 -6.86
CA GLY A 68 -1.44 17.77 -7.06
C GLY A 68 -2.86 18.34 -7.24
N GLY A 69 -3.65 17.70 -8.09
CA GLY A 69 -5.07 17.92 -8.42
C GLY A 69 -6.08 17.25 -7.49
N GLY A 70 -5.67 16.97 -6.25
CA GLY A 70 -6.57 16.64 -5.14
C GLY A 70 -6.59 15.16 -4.73
N SER A 71 -7.28 14.89 -3.63
CA SER A 71 -7.33 13.56 -3.02
C SER A 71 -8.56 13.40 -2.14
N VAL A 72 -9.05 12.17 -2.05
CA VAL A 72 -10.14 11.78 -1.14
C VAL A 72 -9.59 10.84 -0.08
N MET A 73 -9.93 11.06 1.19
CA MET A 73 -9.60 10.14 2.29
C MET A 73 -10.87 9.44 2.74
N VAL A 74 -10.80 8.13 2.88
CA VAL A 74 -11.90 7.28 3.33
C VAL A 74 -11.41 6.45 4.52
N TRP A 75 -12.30 6.16 5.46
CA TRP A 75 -12.08 5.28 6.61
C TRP A 75 -12.58 3.85 6.35
#